data_AF-A0A117IF55-F1
#
_entry.id   AF-A0A117IF55-F1
#
_cell.length_a   1.000
_cell.length_b   1.000
_cell.length_c   1.000
_cell.angle_alpha   90.00
_cell.angle_beta   90.00
_cell.angle_gamma   90.00
#
_symmetry.space_group_name_H-M   'P 1'
#
loop_
_entity.id
_entity.type
_entity.pdbx_description
1 polymer ?
#
loop_
_entity_poly.entity_id
_entity_poly.type
_entity_poly.pdbx_seq_one_letter_code
_entity_poly.pdbx_strand_id
1 'polypeptide(L)'
;MATTLYGTWCNRIDGGASSPDDEVPPYLGEHADAFDVEAICREYRAAIDAVLPAGLTLHGDEFLGPIPNGDGDERIDVDWEELSEAIEKIDLGEICQRHELD
;
A
#
# COMPACT_ATOMS: atom_id res chain seq x y z
N MET A 1 8.15 3.76 -20.01
CA MET A 1 6.73 4.12 -20.19
C MET A 1 6.44 5.31 -19.30
N ALA A 2 5.61 6.25 -19.75
CA ALA A 2 5.16 7.32 -18.88
C ALA A 2 4.00 6.80 -18.01
N THR A 3 3.98 7.16 -16.73
CA THR A 3 2.90 6.84 -15.80
C THR A 3 2.07 8.09 -15.50
N THR A 4 0.84 7.90 -15.05
CA THR A 4 -0.04 8.95 -14.51
C THR A 4 -0.51 8.56 -13.12
N LEU A 5 -0.96 9.56 -12.36
CA LEU A 5 -1.51 9.41 -11.02
C LEU A 5 -2.96 8.92 -11.09
N TYR A 6 -3.24 7.82 -10.40
CA TYR A 6 -4.57 7.22 -10.27
C TYR A 6 -5.26 7.61 -8.96
N GLY A 7 -4.47 7.92 -7.94
CA GLY A 7 -4.90 8.40 -6.64
C GLY A 7 -3.73 8.40 -5.66
N THR A 8 -3.98 8.84 -4.43
CA THR A 8 -3.04 8.70 -3.33
C THR A 8 -3.63 7.77 -2.27
N TRP A 9 -2.79 7.21 -1.40
CA TRP A 9 -3.19 6.37 -0.27
C TRP A 9 -4.32 7.02 0.53
N CYS A 10 -4.08 8.24 1.01
CA CYS A 10 -5.05 9.04 1.78
C CYS A 10 -6.41 9.21 1.10
N ASN A 11 -6.44 9.29 -0.23
CA ASN A 11 -7.69 9.52 -0.97
C ASN A 11 -8.39 8.23 -1.41
N ARG A 12 -7.71 7.08 -1.34
CA ARG A 12 -8.21 5.82 -1.92
C ARG A 12 -8.33 4.68 -0.93
N ILE A 13 -7.47 4.60 0.07
CA ILE A 13 -7.38 3.50 1.02
C ILE A 13 -7.74 4.00 2.42
N ASP A 14 -6.85 4.76 3.08
CA ASP A 14 -7.08 5.27 4.44
C ASP A 14 -6.94 6.79 4.52
N GLY A 15 -8.05 7.50 4.71
CA GLY A 15 -8.07 8.96 4.90
C GLY A 15 -7.37 9.46 6.18
N GLY A 16 -7.04 8.58 7.12
CA GLY A 16 -6.26 8.87 8.32
C GLY A 16 -4.75 8.81 8.13
N ALA A 17 -4.27 8.16 7.08
CA ALA A 17 -2.86 7.91 6.81
C ALA A 17 -2.41 8.58 5.51
N SER A 18 -1.19 9.15 5.48
CA SER A 18 -0.68 9.74 4.23
C SER A 18 -0.06 8.68 3.33
N SER A 19 0.46 7.59 3.92
CA SER A 19 1.06 6.44 3.24
C SER A 19 0.83 5.16 4.06
N PRO A 20 1.05 3.95 3.49
CA PRO A 20 0.95 2.72 4.26
C PRO A 20 1.89 2.66 5.46
N ASP A 21 3.05 3.32 5.37
CA ASP A 21 4.03 3.32 6.45
C ASP A 21 3.53 4.08 7.68
N ASP A 22 2.64 5.07 7.49
CA ASP A 22 2.10 5.85 8.60
C ASP A 22 1.15 5.02 9.47
N GLU A 23 0.69 3.86 8.98
CA GLU A 23 -0.18 2.93 9.70
C GLU A 23 0.61 2.04 10.68
N VAL A 24 1.89 1.81 10.41
CA VAL A 24 2.73 0.87 11.19
C VAL A 24 3.05 1.38 12.60
N PRO A 25 3.55 2.61 12.82
CA PRO A 25 3.82 3.09 14.18
C PRO A 25 2.57 3.17 15.08
N PRO A 26 1.40 3.65 14.62
CA PRO A 26 0.17 3.61 15.41
C PRO A 26 -0.27 2.19 15.75
N TYR A 27 -0.06 1.22 14.85
CA TYR A 27 -0.37 -0.18 15.11
C TYR A 27 0.50 -0.78 16.22
N LEU A 28 1.81 -0.52 16.18
CA LEU A 28 2.77 -0.99 17.19
C LEU A 28 2.63 -0.26 18.55
N GLY A 29 2.16 0.99 18.53
CA GLY A 29 1.97 1.80 19.72
C GLY A 29 3.26 2.02 20.51
N GLU A 30 3.18 1.86 21.83
CA GLU A 30 4.33 2.03 22.74
C GLU A 30 5.40 0.94 22.62
N HIS A 31 5.14 -0.12 21.84
CA HIS A 31 6.05 -1.24 21.67
C HIS A 31 6.94 -1.13 20.43
N ALA A 32 6.89 -0.03 19.67
CA ALA A 32 7.63 0.12 18.42
C ALA A 32 9.14 -0.14 18.56
N ASP A 33 9.74 0.17 19.72
CA ASP A 33 11.16 -0.08 20.01
C ASP A 33 11.54 -1.57 20.08
N ALA A 34 10.55 -2.46 20.22
CA ALA A 34 10.73 -3.92 20.25
C ALA A 34 10.64 -4.56 18.85
N PHE A 35 10.52 -3.79 17.78
CA PHE A 35 10.32 -4.30 16.43
C PHE A 35 11.24 -3.62 15.41
N ASP A 36 11.61 -4.34 14.36
CA ASP A 36 12.24 -3.76 13.17
C ASP A 36 11.17 -3.07 12.30
N VAL A 37 10.87 -1.82 12.64
CA VAL A 37 9.85 -1.01 11.95
C VAL A 37 10.15 -0.87 10.44
N GLU A 38 11.42 -0.75 10.05
CA GLU A 38 11.79 -0.63 8.64
C GLU A 38 11.48 -1.93 7.88
N ALA A 39 11.82 -3.08 8.46
CA ALA A 39 11.52 -4.38 7.88
C ALA A 39 10.01 -4.62 7.77
N ILE A 40 9.22 -4.21 8.78
CA ILE A 40 7.76 -4.28 8.76
C ILE A 40 7.19 -3.43 7.63
N CYS A 41 7.56 -2.15 7.54
CA CYS A 41 7.07 -1.27 6.46
C CYS A 41 7.40 -1.84 5.07
N ARG A 42 8.60 -2.40 4.89
CA ARG A 42 9.00 -3.04 3.63
C ARG A 42 8.14 -4.27 3.31
N GLU A 43 7.90 -5.14 4.29
CA GLU A 43 7.08 -6.34 4.07
C GLU A 43 5.60 -6.00 3.85
N TYR A 44 5.08 -5.02 4.59
CA TYR A 44 3.72 -4.54 4.41
C TYR A 44 3.51 -3.97 3.01
N ARG A 45 4.45 -3.14 2.52
CA ARG A 45 4.43 -2.68 1.12
C ARG A 45 4.49 -3.83 0.12
N ALA A 46 5.31 -4.84 0.36
CA ALA A 46 5.38 -6.00 -0.53
C ALA A 46 4.06 -6.79 -0.56
N ALA A 47 3.36 -6.89 0.58
CA ALA A 47 2.04 -7.51 0.66
C ALA A 47 0.98 -6.67 -0.09
N ILE A 48 1.04 -5.34 0.02
CA ILE A 48 0.19 -4.42 -0.74
C ILE A 48 0.44 -4.57 -2.24
N ASP A 49 1.71 -4.52 -2.68
CA ASP A 49 2.09 -4.69 -4.09
C ASP A 49 1.58 -6.01 -4.68
N ALA A 50 1.48 -7.07 -3.87
CA ALA A 50 0.98 -8.37 -4.30
C ALA A 50 -0.54 -8.39 -4.57
N VAL A 51 -1.30 -7.46 -4.01
CA VAL A 51 -2.75 -7.33 -4.23
C VAL A 51 -3.11 -6.21 -5.21
N LEU A 52 -2.14 -5.41 -5.66
CA LEU A 52 -2.40 -4.37 -6.65
C LEU A 52 -2.85 -4.96 -8.00
N PRO A 53 -3.81 -4.32 -8.69
CA PRO A 53 -4.14 -4.68 -10.06
C PRO A 53 -2.93 -4.59 -10.99
N ALA A 54 -2.91 -5.44 -12.01
CA ALA A 54 -1.82 -5.46 -12.98
C ALA A 54 -1.61 -4.09 -13.63
N GLY A 55 -0.37 -3.58 -13.56
CA GLY A 55 0.01 -2.29 -14.13
C GLY A 55 -0.18 -1.09 -13.19
N LEU A 56 -0.78 -1.28 -12.00
CA LEU A 56 -0.80 -0.30 -10.93
C LEU A 56 0.38 -0.55 -9.99
N THR A 57 1.08 0.51 -9.59
CA THR A 57 2.17 0.45 -8.61
C THR A 57 1.97 1.52 -7.54
N LEU A 58 2.42 1.25 -6.32
CA LEU A 58 2.44 2.22 -5.23
C LEU A 58 3.85 2.77 -5.03
N HIS A 59 4.02 4.08 -5.19
CA HIS A 59 5.30 4.77 -5.00
C HIS A 59 5.17 5.82 -3.91
N GLY A 60 5.69 5.52 -2.72
CA GLY A 60 5.45 6.35 -1.54
C GLY A 60 3.98 6.24 -1.13
N ASP A 61 3.21 7.29 -1.43
CA ASP A 61 1.76 7.38 -1.24
C ASP A 61 0.97 7.42 -2.57
N GLU A 62 1.64 7.47 -3.72
CA GLU A 62 0.99 7.66 -5.02
C GLU A 62 0.74 6.34 -5.74
N PHE A 63 -0.50 6.10 -6.16
CA PHE A 63 -0.84 5.02 -7.09
C PHE A 63 -0.57 5.48 -8.52
N LEU A 64 0.42 4.87 -9.15
CA LEU A 64 0.83 5.18 -10.51
C LEU A 64 0.45 4.05 -11.45
N GLY A 65 0.02 4.39 -12.66
CA GLY A 65 -0.31 3.43 -13.70
C GLY A 65 -0.04 3.99 -15.10
N PRO A 66 -0.25 3.21 -16.16
CA PRO A 66 -0.01 3.65 -17.54
C PRO A 66 -0.88 4.87 -17.89
N ILE A 67 -0.31 5.79 -18.69
CA ILE A 67 -1.08 6.86 -19.34
C ILE A 67 -1.93 6.24 -20.44
N PRO A 68 -3.26 6.38 -20.43
CA PRO A 68 -4.09 5.95 -21.55
C PRO A 68 -3.79 6.84 -22.77
N ASN A 69 -3.25 6.25 -23.84
CA ASN A 69 -2.79 6.96 -25.04
C ASN A 69 -3.69 6.66 -26.26
N GLY A 70 -4.95 7.11 -26.23
CA GLY A 70 -5.85 7.05 -27.39
C GLY A 70 -6.48 5.67 -27.66
N ASP A 71 -7.18 5.54 -28.79
CA ASP A 71 -8.05 4.41 -29.16
C ASP A 71 -7.37 3.04 -28.96
N GLY A 72 -7.64 2.41 -27.81
CA GLY A 72 -7.21 1.04 -27.48
C GLY A 72 -6.45 0.90 -26.16
N ASP A 73 -5.84 1.96 -25.62
CA ASP A 73 -5.20 1.93 -24.31
C ASP A 73 -6.20 2.40 -23.23
N GLU A 74 -6.86 1.43 -22.60
CA GLU A 74 -7.78 1.71 -21.50
C GLU A 74 -7.02 2.09 -20.23
N ARG A 75 -7.50 3.12 -19.54
CA ARG A 75 -7.09 3.42 -18.17
C ARG A 75 -7.32 2.15 -17.34
N ILE A 76 -6.41 1.82 -16.42
CA ILE A 76 -6.67 0.72 -15.49
C ILE A 76 -8.00 1.01 -14.78
N ASP A 77 -8.96 0.11 -14.94
CA ASP A 77 -10.20 0.16 -14.18
C ASP A 77 -9.90 -0.40 -12.80
N VAL A 78 -9.62 0.50 -11.86
CA VAL A 78 -9.31 0.14 -10.48
C VAL A 78 -10.59 0.21 -9.68
N ASP A 79 -11.07 -0.95 -9.24
CA ASP A 79 -12.07 -1.03 -8.19
C ASP A 79 -11.38 -0.73 -6.84
N TRP A 80 -11.51 0.51 -6.38
CA TRP A 80 -10.87 0.97 -5.15
C TRP A 80 -11.50 0.38 -3.90
N GLU A 81 -12.79 0.02 -3.95
CA GLU A 81 -13.46 -0.62 -2.82
C GLU A 81 -12.93 -2.04 -2.66
N GLU A 82 -12.88 -2.82 -3.75
CA GLU A 82 -12.31 -4.16 -3.74
C GLU A 82 -10.82 -4.15 -3.34
N LEU A 83 -10.03 -3.18 -3.84
CA LEU A 83 -8.63 -3.06 -3.46
C LEU A 83 -8.46 -2.71 -1.97
N SER A 84 -9.28 -1.79 -1.44
CA SER A 84 -9.26 -1.45 -0.01
C SER A 84 -9.59 -2.68 0.84
N GLU A 85 -10.63 -3.43 0.49
CA GLU A 85 -10.98 -4.68 1.18
C GLU A 85 -9.89 -5.75 1.08
N ALA A 86 -9.11 -5.79 -0.01
CA ALA A 86 -8.00 -6.70 -0.18
C ALA A 86 -6.81 -6.31 0.71
N ILE A 87 -6.52 -5.01 0.82
CA ILE A 87 -5.47 -4.48 1.70
C ILE A 87 -5.84 -4.69 3.17
N GLU A 88 -7.09 -4.47 3.57
CA GLU A 88 -7.57 -4.71 4.94
C GLU A 88 -7.42 -6.17 5.40
N LYS A 89 -7.32 -7.13 4.46
CA LYS A 89 -7.09 -8.55 4.76
C LYS A 89 -5.62 -8.88 4.99
N ILE A 90 -4.69 -7.95 4.74
CA ILE A 90 -3.28 -8.13 5.04
C ILE A 90 -3.12 -8.09 6.57
N ASP A 91 -2.66 -9.20 7.15
CA ASP A 91 -2.45 -9.30 8.60
C ASP A 91 -1.16 -8.58 8.99
N LEU A 92 -1.27 -7.28 9.27
CA LEU A 92 -0.16 -6.47 9.76
C LEU A 92 0.38 -7.02 11.09
N GLY A 93 -0.45 -7.65 11.92
CA GLY A 93 -0.02 -8.27 13.18
C GLY A 93 0.88 -9.47 12.99
N GLU A 94 0.58 -10.31 12.00
CA GLU A 94 1.43 -11.43 11.60
C GLU A 94 2.77 -10.94 11.04
N ILE A 95 2.76 -9.86 10.25
CA ILE A 95 3.99 -9.22 9.76
C ILE A 95 4.81 -8.68 10.94
N CYS A 96 4.19 -7.94 11.87
CA CYS A 96 4.88 -7.42 13.05
C CYS A 96 5.54 -8.53 13.87
N GLN A 97 4.83 -9.64 14.14
CA GLN A 97 5.38 -10.77 14.89
C GLN A 97 6.63 -11.39 14.23
N ARG A 98 6.74 -11.38 12.90
CA ARG A 98 7.93 -11.89 12.21
C ARG A 98 9.17 -11.01 12.39
N HIS A 99 9.00 -9.75 12.77
CA HIS A 99 10.04 -8.74 12.87
C HIS A 99 10.22 -8.21 14.30
N GLU A 100 9.78 -8.97 15.31
CA GLU A 100 10.10 -8.71 16.72
C GLU A 100 11.62 -8.82 16.93
N LEU A 101 12.19 -7.88 17.68
CA LEU A 101 13.61 -7.84 18.03
C LEU A 101 13.81 -8.63 19.34
N ASP A 102 14.62 -9.70 19.27
CA ASP A 102 15.04 -10.51 20.43
C ASP A 102 15.85 -9.73 21.49
#